data_AF-A0A3C1GHF5-F1
#
_entry.id   AF-A0A3C1GHF5-F1
#
_cell.length_a   1.000
_cell.length_b   1.000
_cell.length_c   1.000
_cell.angle_alpha   90.00
_cell.angle_beta   90.00
_cell.angle_gamma   90.00
#
_symmetry.space_group_name_H-M   'P 1'
#
loop_
_entity.id
_entity.type
_entity.pdbx_description
1 polymer ?
#
loop_
_entity_poly.entity_id
_entity_poly.type
_entity_poly.pdbx_seq_one_letter_code
_entity_poly.pdbx_strand_id
1 'polypeptide(L)'
;MRSLTLVIIVCLTSLAAYLAGTRFAGLRRTHVREAAIEALDYLGLAVAFLLCNLAVGIALILGLRTLTGRFVSVYLVNDAALAILSLLQAFIFHRWRGRSS
;
A
#
# COMPACT_ATOMS: atom_id res chain seq x y z
N MET A 1 13.26 -13.42 18.75
CA MET A 1 12.69 -14.64 18.16
C MET A 1 11.53 -14.36 17.20
N ARG A 2 10.49 -13.58 17.58
CA ARG A 2 9.36 -13.22 16.68
C ARG A 2 9.76 -12.64 15.32
N SER A 3 10.71 -11.70 15.29
CA SER A 3 11.15 -11.07 14.04
C SER A 3 11.83 -12.05 13.09
N LEU A 4 12.58 -13.03 13.62
CA LEU A 4 13.31 -14.01 12.82
C LEU A 4 12.34 -15.01 12.17
N THR A 5 11.31 -15.45 12.91
CA THR A 5 10.24 -16.30 12.37
C THR A 5 9.48 -15.60 11.24
N LEU A 6 9.16 -14.31 11.39
CA LEU A 6 8.51 -13.53 10.33
C LEU A 6 9.37 -13.42 9.08
N VAL A 7 10.67 -13.12 9.24
CA VAL A 7 11.61 -13.07 8.11
C VAL A 7 11.68 -14.42 7.38
N ILE A 8 11.77 -15.53 8.12
CA ILE A 8 11.79 -16.88 7.54
C ILE A 8 10.50 -17.14 6.75
N ILE A 9 9.33 -16.81 7.31
CA ILE A 9 8.04 -16.99 6.62
C ILE A 9 7.99 -16.16 5.34
N VAL A 10 8.42 -14.89 5.36
CA VAL A 10 8.44 -14.02 4.19
C VAL A 10 9.41 -14.55 3.13
N CYS A 11 10.60 -15.00 3.53
CA CYS A 11 11.57 -15.59 2.61
C CYS A 11 11.03 -16.87 1.96
N LEU A 12 10.41 -17.76 2.75
CA LEU A 12 9.85 -19.01 2.25
C LEU A 12 8.67 -18.79 1.30
N THR A 13 7.75 -17.89 1.66
CA THR A 13 6.59 -17.56 0.81
C THR A 13 7.02 -16.85 -0.48
N SER A 14 7.99 -15.94 -0.41
CA SER A 14 8.56 -15.29 -1.60
C SER A 14 9.27 -16.29 -2.51
N LEU A 15 10.07 -17.20 -1.93
CA LEU A 15 10.76 -18.25 -2.67
C LEU A 15 9.77 -19.23 -3.33
N ALA A 16 8.73 -19.63 -2.61
CA ALA A 16 7.67 -20.47 -3.13
C ALA A 16 6.93 -19.78 -4.29
N ALA A 17 6.59 -18.49 -4.16
CA ALA A 17 5.98 -17.71 -5.24
C ALA A 17 6.89 -17.60 -6.46
N TYR A 18 8.19 -17.37 -6.26
CA TYR A 18 9.18 -17.31 -7.34
C TYR A 18 9.33 -18.64 -8.07
N LEU A 19 9.47 -19.74 -7.33
CA LEU A 19 9.58 -21.09 -7.89
C LEU A 19 8.30 -21.49 -8.60
N ALA A 20 7.13 -21.19 -8.02
CA ALA A 20 5.85 -21.46 -8.64
C ALA A 20 5.66 -20.66 -9.93
N GLY A 21 6.00 -19.37 -9.92
CA GLY A 21 5.91 -18.50 -11.09
C GLY A 21 6.83 -18.94 -12.23
N THR A 22 8.07 -19.30 -11.91
CA THR A 22 9.04 -19.75 -12.93
C THR A 22 8.75 -21.16 -13.45
N ARG A 23 8.21 -22.06 -12.61
CA ARG A 23 8.00 -23.47 -12.96
C ARG A 23 6.63 -23.77 -13.57
N PHE A 24 5.58 -23.08 -13.12
CA PHE A 24 4.20 -23.35 -13.57
C PHE A 24 3.65 -22.29 -14.51
N ALA A 25 4.07 -21.02 -14.37
CA ALA A 25 3.54 -19.91 -15.19
C ALA A 25 4.50 -19.44 -16.30
N GLY A 26 5.66 -20.10 -16.46
CA GLY A 26 6.64 -19.75 -17.51
C GLY A 26 7.21 -18.34 -17.40
N LEU A 27 7.13 -17.71 -16.22
CA LEU A 27 7.56 -16.33 -16.00
C LEU A 27 9.07 -16.20 -16.19
N ARG A 28 9.47 -15.32 -17.11
CA ARG A 28 10.88 -15.05 -17.42
C ARG A 28 11.54 -14.33 -16.25
N ARG A 29 12.66 -14.88 -15.77
CA ARG A 29 13.45 -14.31 -14.64
C ARG A 29 13.90 -12.87 -14.87
N THR A 30 14.04 -12.46 -16.13
CA THR A 30 14.42 -11.11 -16.54
C THR A 30 13.38 -10.05 -16.15
N HIS A 31 12.09 -10.40 -16.04
CA HIS A 31 11.03 -9.44 -15.72
C HIS A 31 10.86 -9.20 -14.22
N VAL A 32 11.60 -9.91 -13.35
CA VAL A 32 11.50 -9.72 -11.88
C VAL A 32 11.97 -8.33 -11.48
N ARG A 33 13.00 -7.80 -12.14
CA ARG A 33 13.48 -6.43 -11.89
C ARG A 33 12.45 -5.39 -12.30
N GLU A 34 11.83 -5.58 -13.46
CA GLU A 34 10.77 -4.69 -13.96
C GLU A 34 9.54 -4.73 -13.03
N ALA A 35 9.11 -5.93 -12.63
CA ALA A 35 8.02 -6.09 -11.67
C ALA A 35 8.34 -5.47 -10.30
N ALA A 36 9.60 -5.53 -9.85
CA ALA A 36 10.02 -4.89 -8.60
C ALA A 36 9.98 -3.36 -8.69
N ILE A 37 10.37 -2.79 -9.84
CA ILE A 37 10.27 -1.35 -10.09
C ILE A 37 8.80 -0.93 -10.13
N GLU A 38 7.95 -1.67 -10.84
CA GLU A 38 6.51 -1.39 -10.90
C GLU A 38 5.84 -1.49 -9.53
N ALA A 39 6.24 -2.47 -8.70
CA ALA A 39 5.78 -2.58 -7.33
C ALA A 39 6.21 -1.39 -6.47
N LEU A 40 7.40 -0.83 -6.71
CA LEU A 40 7.90 0.36 -6.03
C LEU A 40 7.10 1.62 -6.42
N ASP A 41 6.80 1.77 -7.71
CA ASP A 41 5.95 2.86 -8.21
C ASP A 41 4.55 2.80 -7.58
N TYR A 42 3.98 1.61 -7.54
CA TYR A 42 2.70 1.36 -6.87
C TYR A 42 2.75 1.71 -5.37
N LEU A 43 3.80 1.28 -4.67
CA LEU A 43 3.98 1.59 -3.25
C LEU A 43 4.15 3.09 -3.02
N GLY A 44 4.93 3.78 -3.87
CA GLY A 44 5.08 5.23 -3.83
C GLY A 44 3.73 5.94 -3.98
N LEU A 45 2.88 5.45 -4.88
CA LEU A 45 1.55 6.00 -5.10
C LEU A 45 0.60 5.72 -3.92
N ALA A 46 0.71 4.55 -3.28
CA ALA A 46 -0.03 4.23 -2.06
C ALA A 46 0.39 5.12 -0.88
N VAL A 47 1.70 5.39 -0.74
CA VAL A 47 2.21 6.33 0.27
C VAL A 47 1.71 7.75 -0.02
N ALA A 48 1.70 8.19 -1.28
CA ALA A 48 1.17 9.50 -1.66
C ALA A 48 -0.32 9.65 -1.30
N PHE A 49 -1.14 8.64 -1.61
CA PHE A 49 -2.54 8.61 -1.18
C PHE A 49 -2.69 8.61 0.34
N LEU A 50 -1.88 7.83 1.05
CA LEU A 50 -1.92 7.79 2.51
C LEU A 50 -1.60 9.15 3.13
N LEU A 51 -0.56 9.83 2.64
CA LEU A 51 -0.21 11.17 3.10
C LEU A 51 -1.31 12.19 2.77
N CYS A 52 -1.91 12.10 1.58
CA CYS A 52 -3.02 12.95 1.19
C CYS A 52 -4.25 12.73 2.09
N ASN A 53 -4.64 11.47 2.30
CA ASN A 53 -5.75 11.10 3.17
C ASN A 53 -5.50 11.53 4.62
N LEU A 54 -4.27 11.39 5.11
CA LEU A 54 -3.87 11.86 6.44
C LEU A 54 -4.00 13.38 6.54
N ALA A 55 -3.49 14.12 5.56
CA ALA A 55 -3.57 15.58 5.54
C ALA A 55 -5.03 16.07 5.48
N VAL A 56 -5.85 15.49 4.60
CA VAL A 56 -7.28 15.79 4.47
C VAL A 56 -8.02 15.42 5.76
N GLY A 57 -7.77 14.24 6.32
CA GLY A 57 -8.38 13.77 7.57
C GLY A 57 -8.06 14.70 8.75
N ILE A 58 -6.79 15.10 8.91
CA ILE A 58 -6.38 16.07 9.94
C ILE A 58 -7.07 17.41 9.72
N ALA A 59 -7.07 17.94 8.49
CA ALA A 59 -7.71 19.22 8.17
C ALA A 59 -9.22 19.20 8.49
N LEU A 60 -9.92 18.11 8.16
CA LEU A 60 -11.34 17.93 8.47
C LEU A 60 -11.59 17.88 9.98
N ILE A 61 -10.76 17.14 10.74
CA ILE A 61 -10.90 17.05 12.20
C ILE A 61 -10.68 18.42 12.84
N LEU A 62 -9.66 19.17 12.40
CA LEU A 62 -9.40 20.52 12.89
C LEU A 62 -10.56 21.46 12.57
N GLY A 63 -11.06 21.43 11.32
CA GLY A 63 -12.22 22.23 10.90
C GLY A 63 -13.48 21.92 11.72
N LEU A 64 -13.83 20.64 11.85
CA LEU A 64 -14.96 20.20 12.67
C LEU A 64 -14.81 20.63 14.13
N ARG A 65 -13.61 20.51 14.69
CA ARG A 65 -13.33 20.92 16.07
C ARG A 65 -13.52 22.42 16.25
N THR A 66 -13.09 23.24 15.28
CA THR A 66 -13.32 24.69 15.33
C THR A 66 -14.81 25.06 15.21
N LEU A 67 -15.59 24.33 14.41
CA LEU A 67 -17.00 24.63 14.15
C LEU A 67 -17.95 24.11 15.24
N THR A 68 -17.68 22.94 15.81
CA THR A 68 -18.61 22.26 16.73
C THR A 68 -18.17 22.27 18.19
N GLY A 69 -16.92 22.67 18.49
CA GLY A 69 -16.35 22.61 19.83
C GLY A 69 -16.19 21.18 20.40
N ARG A 70 -16.55 20.14 19.64
CA ARG A 70 -16.43 18.74 20.05
C ARG A 70 -15.03 18.20 19.72
N PHE A 71 -14.49 17.43 20.66
CA PHE A 71 -13.20 16.77 20.48
C PHE A 71 -13.37 15.52 19.62
N VAL A 72 -13.14 15.65 18.31
CA VAL A 72 -13.00 14.49 17.41
C VAL A 72 -11.58 13.97 17.53
N SER A 73 -11.45 12.69 17.88
CA SER A 73 -10.16 12.06 18.13
C SER A 73 -9.36 11.89 16.84
N VAL A 74 -8.14 12.42 16.81
CA VAL A 74 -7.18 12.26 15.69
C VAL A 74 -6.82 10.78 15.46
N TYR A 75 -7.04 9.91 16.47
CA TYR A 75 -6.81 8.48 16.35
C TYR A 75 -7.65 7.80 15.26
N LEU A 76 -8.75 8.43 14.80
CA LEU A 76 -9.53 7.93 13.67
C LEU A 76 -8.69 7.84 12.37
N VAL A 77 -7.68 8.70 12.25
CA VAL A 77 -6.80 8.76 11.07
C VAL A 77 -5.58 7.83 11.21
N ASN A 78 -5.36 7.27 12.41
CA ASN A 78 -4.29 6.29 12.69
C ASN A 78 -4.78 4.83 12.58
N ASP A 79 -5.90 4.61 11.90
CA ASP A 79 -6.48 3.29 11.70
C ASP A 79 -5.77 2.55 10.54
N ALA A 80 -5.51 1.27 10.69
CA ALA A 80 -5.00 0.40 9.63
C ALA A 80 -5.91 0.42 8.38
N ALA A 81 -7.21 0.70 8.56
CA ALA A 81 -8.15 0.91 7.48
C ALA A 81 -7.68 2.02 6.52
N LEU A 82 -7.08 3.11 7.01
CA LEU A 82 -6.62 4.20 6.15
C LEU A 82 -5.48 3.75 5.23
N ALA A 83 -4.55 2.95 5.75
CA ALA A 83 -3.46 2.36 4.96
C ALA A 83 -4.00 1.39 3.90
N ILE A 84 -4.96 0.53 4.26
CA ILE A 84 -5.60 -0.41 3.33
C ILE A 84 -6.35 0.33 2.22
N LEU A 85 -7.12 1.37 2.56
CA LEU A 85 -7.85 2.18 1.59
C LEU A 85 -6.90 2.96 0.66
N SER A 86 -5.78 3.46 1.18
CA SER A 86 -4.77 4.17 0.38
C SER A 86 -4.06 3.23 -0.60
N LEU A 87 -3.77 2.00 -0.18
CA LEU A 87 -3.28 0.93 -1.08
C LEU A 87 -4.32 0.62 -2.17
N LEU A 88 -5.60 0.50 -1.81
CA LEU A 88 -6.66 0.24 -2.79
C LEU A 88 -6.81 1.41 -3.79
N GLN A 89 -6.73 2.66 -3.33
CA GLN A 89 -6.72 3.84 -4.20
C GLN A 89 -5.55 3.79 -5.17
N ALA A 90 -4.36 3.42 -4.69
CA ALA A 90 -3.20 3.27 -5.55
C ALA A 90 -3.36 2.18 -6.60
N PHE A 91 -3.98 1.06 -6.25
CA PHE A 91 -4.30 0.01 -7.20
C PHE A 91 -5.25 0.45 -8.29
N ILE A 92 -6.35 1.06 -7.91
CA ILE A 92 -7.35 1.53 -8.86
C ILE A 92 -6.70 2.56 -9.79
N PHE A 93 -5.94 3.51 -9.25
CA PHE A 93 -5.28 4.54 -10.03
C PHE A 93 -4.20 3.99 -10.96
N HIS A 94 -3.32 3.11 -10.47
CA HIS A 94 -2.27 2.47 -11.28
C HIS A 94 -2.87 1.68 -12.44
N ARG A 95 -3.92 0.90 -12.17
CA ARG A 95 -4.65 0.13 -13.19
C ARG A 95 -5.40 1.01 -14.18
N TRP A 96 -5.95 2.13 -13.73
CA TRP A 96 -6.66 3.07 -14.60
C TRP A 96 -5.69 3.79 -15.53
N ARG A 97 -4.58 4.32 -14.99
CA ARG A 97 -3.51 4.98 -15.76
C ARG A 97 -2.91 4.06 -16.82
N GLY A 98 -2.67 2.80 -16.48
CA GLY A 98 -2.12 1.82 -17.43
C GLY A 98 -3.08 1.40 -18.55
N ARG A 99 -4.39 1.65 -18.41
CA ARG A 99 -5.39 1.39 -19.47
C ARG A 99 -5.70 2.60 -20.34
N SER A 100 -5.28 3.79 -19.93
CA SER A 100 -5.51 5.05 -20.64
C SER A 100 -4.31 5.56 -21.43
N SER A 101 -3.18 4.83 -21.40
CA SER A 101 -1.99 5.06 -22.23
C SER A 101 -1.93 4.03 -23.34
#